data_AF-A0A2G9Y5C6-F1
#
_entry.id   AF-A0A2G9Y5C6-F1
#
_cell.length_a   1.000
_cell.length_b   1.000
_cell.length_c   1.000
_cell.angle_alpha   90.00
_cell.angle_beta   90.00
_cell.angle_gamma   90.00
#
_symmetry.space_group_name_H-M   'P 1'
#
loop_
_entity.id
_entity.type
_entity.pdbx_description
1 polymer ?
#
loop_
_entity_poly.entity_id
_entity_poly.type
_entity_poly.pdbx_seq_one_letter_code
_entity_poly.pdbx_strand_id
1 'polypeptide(L)'
;REIKKITKIPIALITNTALFKYEDVRRDAMEFDIVLPSLDSVTEKSFRAVNRPHREIKLNEIIEGLVSFANEYKGKIFLEILFVKGVNDSDKDIMALRRFLEKIHFDKVQINTVIRPPAYSSAKPINEEDKKRIKKLLGDKVEVDIAFTSKSKQKTNATKDDVKNLLKRRPCTYEQISSALGISLEELKAIIKNLEKTNNIRVNKFGEEFYYSVKNDE
;
A
#
# COMPACT_ATOMS: atom_id res chain seq x y z
N ARG A 1 12.79 -9.53 -15.94
CA ARG A 1 14.14 -9.96 -16.38
C ARG A 1 15.00 -8.82 -16.92
N GLU A 2 14.55 -8.04 -17.91
CA GLU A 2 15.37 -6.95 -18.49
C GLU A 2 15.87 -5.90 -17.49
N ILE A 3 15.06 -5.53 -16.48
CA ILE A 3 15.48 -4.56 -15.46
C ILE A 3 16.72 -5.03 -14.70
N LYS A 4 16.88 -6.35 -14.45
CA LYS A 4 18.07 -6.90 -13.77
C LYS A 4 19.35 -6.75 -14.61
N LYS A 5 19.25 -6.50 -15.92
CA LYS A 5 20.42 -6.24 -16.78
C LYS A 5 20.96 -4.82 -16.62
N ILE A 6 20.13 -3.88 -16.16
CA ILE A 6 20.49 -2.45 -16.07
C ILE A 6 20.74 -1.96 -14.63
N THR A 7 20.50 -2.81 -13.62
CA THR A 7 20.78 -2.46 -12.22
C THR A 7 21.18 -3.69 -11.41
N LYS A 8 22.09 -3.47 -10.45
CA LYS A 8 22.45 -4.45 -9.41
C LYS A 8 21.64 -4.27 -8.12
N ILE A 9 20.77 -3.26 -8.07
CA ILE A 9 19.92 -2.99 -6.91
C ILE A 9 18.83 -4.09 -6.84
N PRO A 10 18.54 -4.64 -5.64
CA PRO A 10 17.46 -5.61 -5.47
C PRO A 10 16.12 -5.10 -6.00
N ILE A 11 15.41 -5.93 -6.75
CA ILE A 11 14.12 -5.60 -7.33
C ILE A 11 13.02 -6.21 -6.44
N ALA A 12 12.09 -5.34 -6.03
CA ALA A 12 10.93 -5.72 -5.26
C ALA A 12 9.66 -5.73 -6.13
N LEU A 13 8.80 -6.73 -5.94
CA LEU A 13 7.44 -6.78 -6.49
C LEU A 13 6.43 -6.48 -5.38
N ILE A 14 5.62 -5.44 -5.54
CA ILE A 14 4.45 -5.18 -4.69
C ILE A 14 3.22 -5.73 -5.40
N THR A 15 2.43 -6.57 -4.73
CA THR A 15 1.29 -7.26 -5.35
C THR A 15 0.14 -7.45 -4.38
N ASN A 16 -1.09 -7.40 -4.89
CA ASN A 16 -2.29 -7.68 -4.11
C ASN A 16 -2.59 -9.19 -3.99
N THR A 17 -1.71 -10.05 -4.51
CA THR A 17 -1.77 -11.52 -4.39
C THR A 17 -2.93 -12.19 -5.17
N ALA A 18 -3.84 -11.42 -5.76
CA ALA A 18 -5.12 -11.93 -6.30
C ALA A 18 -4.98 -13.00 -7.39
N LEU A 19 -3.85 -13.01 -8.11
CA LEU A 19 -3.59 -13.91 -9.23
C LEU A 19 -2.62 -15.05 -8.90
N PHE A 20 -2.17 -15.18 -7.65
CA PHE A 20 -1.24 -16.24 -7.26
C PHE A 20 -1.85 -17.65 -7.30
N LYS A 21 -3.16 -17.78 -7.53
CA LYS A 21 -3.78 -19.06 -7.87
C LYS A 21 -3.26 -19.66 -9.18
N TYR A 22 -2.78 -18.83 -10.10
CA TYR A 22 -2.20 -19.27 -11.37
C TYR A 22 -0.69 -19.49 -11.23
N GLU A 23 -0.23 -20.68 -11.62
CA GLU A 23 1.17 -21.10 -11.46
C GLU A 23 2.14 -20.26 -12.31
N ASP A 24 1.74 -19.88 -13.52
CA ASP A 24 2.52 -19.02 -14.41
C ASP A 24 2.78 -17.64 -13.79
N VAL A 25 1.78 -17.04 -13.16
CA VAL A 25 1.93 -15.77 -12.42
C VAL A 25 2.89 -15.93 -11.25
N ARG A 26 2.80 -17.04 -10.49
CA ARG A 26 3.76 -17.30 -9.40
C ARG A 26 5.18 -17.45 -9.93
N ARG A 27 5.37 -18.19 -11.01
CA ARG A 27 6.67 -18.40 -11.66
C ARG A 27 7.30 -17.08 -12.10
N ASP A 28 6.50 -16.16 -12.66
CA ASP A 28 7.00 -14.83 -13.02
C ASP A 28 7.38 -14.00 -11.78
N ALA A 29 6.63 -14.14 -10.68
CA ALA A 29 6.95 -13.49 -9.40
C ALA A 29 8.23 -14.04 -8.74
N MET A 30 8.66 -15.27 -9.06
CA MET A 30 9.91 -15.84 -8.51
C MET A 30 11.18 -15.13 -8.99
N GLU A 31 11.09 -14.34 -10.05
CA GLU A 31 12.23 -13.61 -10.63
C GLU A 31 12.64 -12.38 -9.81
N PHE A 32 11.84 -11.96 -8.83
CA PHE A 32 12.12 -10.82 -7.97
C PHE A 32 12.97 -11.22 -6.77
N ASP A 33 13.71 -10.27 -6.19
CA ASP A 33 14.56 -10.53 -5.02
C ASP A 33 13.75 -10.45 -3.72
N ILE A 34 12.71 -9.61 -3.73
CA ILE A 34 11.77 -9.40 -2.64
C ILE A 34 10.35 -9.37 -3.24
N VAL A 35 9.40 -10.07 -2.62
CA VAL A 35 7.98 -9.95 -2.97
C VAL A 35 7.23 -9.48 -1.74
N LEU A 36 6.37 -8.48 -1.95
CA LEU A 36 5.50 -7.87 -0.95
C LEU A 36 4.05 -8.19 -1.30
N PRO A 37 3.57 -9.41 -0.97
CA PRO A 37 2.17 -9.76 -1.17
C PRO A 37 1.32 -9.09 -0.08
N SER A 38 0.17 -8.53 -0.47
CA SER A 38 -0.83 -8.04 0.49
C SER A 38 -1.84 -9.13 0.85
N LEU A 39 -2.18 -9.25 2.13
CA LEU A 39 -3.29 -10.06 2.64
C LEU A 39 -3.89 -9.41 3.90
N ASP A 40 -4.87 -8.53 3.69
CA ASP A 40 -5.41 -7.69 4.77
C ASP A 40 -6.33 -8.43 5.74
N SER A 41 -6.84 -9.60 5.34
CA SER A 41 -7.62 -10.47 6.21
C SER A 41 -7.68 -11.89 5.68
N VAL A 42 -7.85 -12.86 6.59
CA VAL A 42 -8.13 -14.28 6.29
C VAL A 42 -9.57 -14.67 6.62
N THR A 43 -10.44 -13.69 6.89
CA THR A 43 -11.88 -13.91 7.06
C THR A 43 -12.64 -13.23 5.93
N GLU A 44 -13.62 -13.92 5.33
CA GLU A 44 -14.32 -13.42 4.13
C GLU A 44 -15.01 -12.07 4.40
N LYS A 45 -15.63 -11.92 5.58
CA LYS A 45 -16.30 -10.68 5.99
C LYS A 45 -15.33 -9.49 5.99
N SER A 46 -14.19 -9.63 6.65
CA SER A 46 -13.23 -8.54 6.82
C SER A 46 -12.45 -8.28 5.52
N PHE A 47 -12.10 -9.33 4.77
CA PHE A 47 -11.50 -9.21 3.43
C PHE A 47 -12.38 -8.43 2.46
N ARG A 48 -13.68 -8.77 2.37
CA ARG A 48 -14.62 -8.03 1.51
C ARG A 48 -14.81 -6.58 1.97
N ALA A 49 -14.80 -6.33 3.28
CA ALA A 49 -14.96 -5.00 3.83
C ALA A 49 -13.76 -4.09 3.55
N VAL A 50 -12.54 -4.62 3.68
CA VAL A 50 -11.29 -3.87 3.47
C VAL A 50 -10.96 -3.76 1.99
N ASN A 51 -10.81 -4.89 1.29
CA ASN A 51 -10.28 -4.95 -0.06
C ASN A 51 -11.33 -4.61 -1.13
N ARG A 52 -12.63 -4.78 -0.81
CA ARG A 52 -13.76 -4.66 -1.76
C ARG A 52 -13.45 -5.24 -3.15
N PRO A 53 -12.95 -6.49 -3.23
CA PRO A 53 -12.47 -7.04 -4.49
C PRO A 53 -13.64 -7.40 -5.41
N HIS A 54 -13.35 -7.57 -6.70
CA HIS A 54 -14.33 -8.09 -7.66
C HIS A 54 -14.95 -9.40 -7.16
N ARG A 55 -16.23 -9.63 -7.49
CA ARG A 55 -17.01 -10.76 -6.95
C ARG A 55 -16.39 -12.12 -7.26
N GLU A 56 -15.71 -12.23 -8.39
CA GLU A 56 -15.03 -13.45 -8.84
C GLU A 56 -13.73 -13.76 -8.10
N ILE A 57 -13.15 -12.77 -7.42
CA ILE A 57 -11.97 -12.98 -6.60
C ILE A 57 -12.44 -13.65 -5.30
N LYS A 58 -11.93 -14.85 -5.01
CA LYS A 58 -12.26 -15.59 -3.80
C LYS A 58 -11.07 -15.62 -2.84
N LEU A 59 -11.35 -15.41 -1.56
CA LEU A 59 -10.30 -15.35 -0.55
C LEU A 59 -9.55 -16.68 -0.41
N ASN A 60 -10.23 -17.82 -0.51
CA ASN A 60 -9.59 -19.13 -0.40
C ASN A 60 -8.55 -19.34 -1.51
N GLU A 61 -8.84 -18.92 -2.75
CA GLU A 61 -7.90 -19.01 -3.88
C GLU A 61 -6.66 -18.12 -3.66
N ILE A 62 -6.83 -16.95 -3.02
CA ILE A 62 -5.71 -16.08 -2.63
C ILE A 62 -4.85 -16.75 -1.56
N ILE A 63 -5.48 -17.29 -0.52
CA ILE A 63 -4.80 -17.97 0.59
C ILE A 63 -4.00 -19.17 0.06
N GLU A 64 -4.63 -20.03 -0.74
CA GLU A 64 -4.00 -21.20 -1.35
C GLU A 64 -2.84 -20.79 -2.27
N GLY A 65 -3.06 -19.81 -3.14
CA GLY A 65 -2.03 -19.27 -4.02
C GLY A 65 -0.83 -18.69 -3.27
N LEU A 66 -1.07 -17.98 -2.16
CA LEU A 66 -0.01 -17.44 -1.31
C LEU A 66 0.75 -18.54 -0.57
N VAL A 67 0.07 -19.58 -0.08
CA VAL A 67 0.72 -20.75 0.53
C VAL A 67 1.63 -21.44 -0.47
N SER A 68 1.14 -21.72 -1.69
CA SER A 68 1.95 -22.30 -2.77
C SER A 68 3.15 -21.42 -3.09
N PHE A 69 2.94 -20.11 -3.26
CA PHE A 69 4.03 -19.17 -3.52
C PHE A 69 5.08 -19.18 -2.41
N ALA A 70 4.67 -19.14 -1.14
CA ALA A 70 5.58 -19.12 0.00
C ALA A 70 6.43 -20.39 0.13
N ASN A 71 5.92 -21.54 -0.31
CA ASN A 71 6.66 -22.80 -0.33
C ASN A 71 7.67 -22.89 -1.48
N GLU A 72 7.27 -22.39 -2.65
CA GLU A 72 8.06 -22.42 -3.89
C GLU A 72 9.18 -21.37 -3.88
N TYR A 73 8.86 -20.15 -3.45
CA TYR A 73 9.74 -18.98 -3.55
C TYR A 73 10.90 -19.01 -2.55
N LYS A 74 12.10 -18.68 -3.04
CA LYS A 74 13.35 -18.70 -2.26
C LYS A 74 13.92 -17.33 -1.92
N GLY A 75 13.32 -16.26 -2.45
CA GLY A 75 13.65 -14.89 -2.08
C GLY A 75 12.96 -14.46 -0.78
N LYS A 76 12.91 -13.14 -0.53
CA LYS A 76 12.32 -12.60 0.70
C LYS A 76 10.85 -12.26 0.53
N ILE A 77 10.03 -12.65 1.50
CA ILE A 77 8.61 -12.32 1.57
C ILE A 77 8.38 -11.32 2.70
N PHE A 78 7.98 -10.10 2.33
CA PHE A 78 7.50 -9.10 3.30
C PHE A 78 5.99 -8.95 3.13
N LEU A 79 5.22 -9.67 3.94
CA LEU A 79 3.76 -9.67 3.84
C LEU A 79 3.21 -8.32 4.29
N GLU A 80 2.38 -7.68 3.48
CA GLU A 80 1.71 -6.43 3.84
C GLU A 80 0.29 -6.69 4.36
N ILE A 81 -0.05 -6.04 5.48
CA ILE A 81 -1.39 -6.09 6.08
C ILE A 81 -1.83 -4.67 6.42
N LEU A 82 -2.84 -4.16 5.72
CA LEU A 82 -3.50 -2.90 6.03
C LEU A 82 -4.59 -3.13 7.08
N PHE A 83 -4.45 -2.50 8.25
CA PHE A 83 -5.49 -2.48 9.27
C PHE A 83 -6.34 -1.21 9.19
N VAL A 84 -7.66 -1.40 9.23
CA VAL A 84 -8.67 -0.35 9.27
C VAL A 84 -9.45 -0.48 10.57
N LYS A 85 -9.49 0.61 11.35
CA LYS A 85 -10.09 0.65 12.69
C LYS A 85 -11.55 0.21 12.64
N GLY A 86 -11.91 -0.77 13.46
CA GLY A 86 -13.26 -1.32 13.57
C GLY A 86 -13.68 -2.23 12.41
N VAL A 87 -12.77 -2.59 11.50
CA VAL A 87 -13.08 -3.43 10.33
C VAL A 87 -12.38 -4.78 10.40
N ASN A 88 -11.04 -4.79 10.48
CA ASN A 88 -10.22 -6.01 10.53
C ASN A 88 -9.22 -6.02 11.71
N ASP A 89 -9.38 -5.12 12.69
CA ASP A 89 -8.49 -4.95 13.85
C ASP A 89 -8.99 -5.66 15.13
N SER A 90 -9.99 -6.53 14.99
CA SER A 90 -10.51 -7.34 16.10
C SER A 90 -9.52 -8.44 16.49
N ASP A 91 -9.45 -8.78 17.79
CA ASP A 91 -8.57 -9.85 18.27
C ASP A 91 -8.85 -11.19 17.55
N LYS A 92 -10.12 -11.44 17.18
CA LYS A 92 -10.50 -12.64 16.41
C LYS A 92 -9.85 -12.66 15.01
N ASP A 93 -9.91 -11.55 14.28
CA ASP A 93 -9.30 -11.43 12.95
C ASP A 93 -7.77 -11.52 13.05
N ILE A 94 -7.16 -10.84 14.02
CA ILE A 94 -5.73 -10.83 14.22
C ILE A 94 -5.22 -12.23 14.61
N MET A 95 -5.92 -12.95 15.49
CA MET A 95 -5.57 -14.32 15.84
C MET A 95 -5.76 -15.29 14.67
N ALA A 96 -6.72 -15.04 13.77
CA ALA A 96 -6.86 -15.81 12.54
C ALA A 96 -5.67 -15.59 11.60
N LEU A 97 -5.23 -14.33 11.43
CA LEU A 97 -4.01 -14.00 10.70
C LEU A 97 -2.79 -14.67 11.33
N ARG A 98 -2.62 -14.62 12.65
CA ARG A 98 -1.52 -15.32 13.35
C ARG A 98 -1.47 -16.81 13.00
N ARG A 99 -2.60 -17.52 13.10
CA ARG A 99 -2.68 -18.94 12.74
C ARG A 99 -2.41 -19.22 11.26
N PHE A 100 -2.67 -18.27 10.38
CA PHE A 100 -2.30 -18.37 8.97
C PHE A 100 -0.79 -18.18 8.78
N LEU A 101 -0.21 -17.16 9.42
CA LEU A 101 1.22 -16.88 9.36
C LEU A 101 2.07 -18.07 9.84
N GLU A 102 1.60 -18.80 10.84
CA GLU A 102 2.24 -20.04 11.32
C GLU A 102 2.34 -21.15 10.26
N LYS A 103 1.56 -21.07 9.16
CA LYS A 103 1.53 -22.07 8.08
C LYS A 103 2.41 -21.73 6.88
N ILE A 104 2.95 -20.53 6.80
CA ILE A 104 3.74 -20.08 5.66
C ILE A 104 5.11 -19.59 6.09
N HIS A 105 6.09 -19.75 5.19
CA HIS A 105 7.35 -19.06 5.32
C HIS A 105 7.18 -17.57 4.95
N PHE A 106 7.73 -16.71 5.80
CA PHE A 106 7.87 -15.28 5.54
C PHE A 106 9.02 -14.70 6.37
N ASP A 107 9.60 -13.61 5.88
CA ASP A 107 10.66 -12.90 6.57
C ASP A 107 10.09 -11.89 7.55
N LYS A 108 9.11 -11.09 7.10
CA LYS A 108 8.55 -9.98 7.86
C LYS A 108 7.07 -9.76 7.54
N VAL A 109 6.33 -9.22 8.50
CA VAL A 109 4.98 -8.68 8.31
C VAL A 109 5.04 -7.18 8.49
N GLN A 110 4.54 -6.44 7.52
CA GLN A 110 4.51 -4.99 7.49
C GLN A 110 3.08 -4.52 7.76
N ILE A 111 2.89 -3.87 8.90
CA ILE A 111 1.59 -3.30 9.28
C ILE A 111 1.44 -1.91 8.69
N ASN A 112 0.38 -1.74 7.90
CA ASN A 112 -0.05 -0.47 7.34
C ASN A 112 -1.38 -0.01 7.97
N THR A 113 -1.68 1.29 7.84
CA THR A 113 -2.95 1.90 8.28
C THR A 113 -3.39 2.99 7.30
N VAL A 114 -4.58 3.54 7.48
CA VAL A 114 -5.12 4.62 6.64
C VAL A 114 -4.36 5.93 6.89
N ILE A 115 -3.30 6.17 6.11
CA ILE A 115 -2.42 7.36 6.23
C ILE A 115 -2.73 8.47 5.24
N ARG A 116 -3.76 8.31 4.41
CA ARG A 116 -4.20 9.31 3.42
C ARG A 116 -5.71 9.42 3.42
N PRO A 117 -6.29 10.56 2.99
CA PRO A 117 -7.73 10.69 2.84
C PRO A 117 -8.29 9.53 2.01
N PRO A 118 -9.15 8.67 2.59
CA PRO A 118 -9.70 7.52 1.90
C PRO A 118 -10.84 7.94 0.97
N ALA A 119 -11.16 7.08 -0.01
CA ALA A 119 -12.37 7.25 -0.82
C ALA A 119 -13.66 7.07 0.00
N TYR A 120 -13.60 6.33 1.11
CA TYR A 120 -14.74 6.05 1.98
C TYR A 120 -14.45 6.56 3.39
N SER A 121 -15.32 7.43 3.92
CA SER A 121 -15.19 8.02 5.26
C SER A 121 -15.21 7.02 6.41
N SER A 122 -15.72 5.80 6.17
CA SER A 122 -15.70 4.70 7.14
C SER A 122 -14.30 4.10 7.35
N ALA A 123 -13.36 4.30 6.41
CA ALA A 123 -12.00 3.81 6.56
C ALA A 123 -11.21 4.73 7.49
N LYS A 124 -10.98 4.27 8.72
CA LYS A 124 -10.28 5.03 9.78
C LYS A 124 -8.93 4.40 10.10
N PRO A 125 -7.91 5.21 10.45
CA PRO A 125 -6.64 4.68 10.90
C PRO A 125 -6.75 3.99 12.27
N ILE A 126 -6.00 2.91 12.45
CA ILE A 126 -5.65 2.41 13.79
C ILE A 126 -4.64 3.35 14.47
N ASN A 127 -4.68 3.45 15.80
CA ASN A 127 -3.80 4.31 16.59
C ASN A 127 -2.53 3.56 17.08
N GLU A 128 -1.66 4.24 17.83
CA GLU A 128 -0.42 3.63 18.36
C GLU A 128 -0.66 2.47 19.33
N GLU A 129 -1.73 2.53 20.13
CA GLU A 129 -2.09 1.46 21.06
C GLU A 129 -2.55 0.21 20.30
N ASP A 130 -3.36 0.40 19.26
CA ASP A 130 -3.77 -0.66 18.35
C ASP A 130 -2.57 -1.30 17.66
N LYS A 131 -1.63 -0.49 17.13
CA LYS A 131 -0.40 -0.99 16.50
C LYS A 131 0.40 -1.88 17.46
N LYS A 132 0.60 -1.42 18.71
CA LYS A 132 1.29 -2.18 19.75
C LYS A 132 0.56 -3.49 20.09
N ARG A 133 -0.77 -3.45 20.22
CA ARG A 133 -1.61 -4.63 20.47
C ARG A 133 -1.52 -5.63 19.32
N ILE A 134 -1.70 -5.18 18.08
CA ILE A 134 -1.64 -6.03 16.88
C ILE A 134 -0.25 -6.66 16.76
N LYS A 135 0.82 -5.88 16.93
CA LYS A 135 2.20 -6.39 16.94
C LYS A 135 2.37 -7.51 17.97
N LYS A 136 1.90 -7.31 19.20
CA LYS A 136 1.96 -8.33 20.26
C LYS A 136 1.20 -9.61 19.89
N LEU A 137 0.04 -9.48 19.25
CA LEU A 137 -0.79 -10.62 18.85
C LEU A 137 -0.24 -11.38 17.62
N LEU A 138 0.32 -10.67 16.63
CA LEU A 138 0.88 -11.29 15.42
C LEU A 138 2.28 -11.88 15.63
N GLY A 139 3.08 -11.33 16.57
CA GLY A 139 4.38 -11.86 16.97
C GLY A 139 5.57 -11.02 16.49
N ASP A 140 6.77 -11.58 16.68
CA ASP A 140 8.01 -10.79 16.68
C ASP A 140 8.51 -10.35 15.29
N LYS A 141 8.06 -11.03 14.22
CA LYS A 141 8.42 -10.72 12.83
C LYS A 141 7.67 -9.50 12.25
N VAL A 142 6.97 -8.76 13.09
CA VAL A 142 6.10 -7.65 12.69
C VAL A 142 6.83 -6.31 12.78
N GLU A 143 6.89 -5.62 11.65
CA GLU A 143 7.34 -4.24 11.53
C GLU A 143 6.13 -3.28 11.47
N VAL A 144 6.25 -2.20 12.21
CA VAL A 144 5.24 -1.14 12.31
C VAL A 144 5.86 0.14 11.71
N ASP A 145 5.02 0.99 11.12
CA ASP A 145 5.39 2.34 10.66
C ASP A 145 6.26 2.41 9.40
N ILE A 146 5.85 1.74 8.33
CA ILE A 146 6.47 1.91 7.00
C ILE A 146 5.82 3.08 6.26
N ALA A 147 5.81 4.24 6.90
CA ALA A 147 5.54 5.47 6.16
C ALA A 147 6.75 5.70 5.23
N PHE A 148 6.56 5.51 3.92
CA PHE A 148 7.57 5.79 2.91
C PHE A 148 8.02 7.26 2.99
N THR A 149 9.11 7.52 3.72
CA THR A 149 9.84 8.79 3.74
C THR A 149 10.93 8.78 2.66
N SER A 150 10.59 8.41 1.43
CA SER A 150 11.55 8.51 0.33
C SER A 150 11.70 9.98 -0.10
N LYS A 151 12.86 10.59 0.19
CA LYS A 151 13.32 11.79 -0.51
C LYS A 151 13.71 11.36 -1.92
N SER A 152 12.93 11.68 -2.94
CA SER A 152 13.35 11.36 -4.31
C SER A 152 14.59 12.19 -4.68
N LYS A 153 15.56 11.55 -5.33
CA LYS A 153 16.68 12.26 -5.98
C LYS A 153 16.29 12.53 -7.43
N GLN A 154 16.08 13.82 -7.70
CA GLN A 154 16.08 14.55 -8.99
C GLN A 154 15.22 14.04 -10.14
N LYS A 155 14.16 14.82 -10.42
CA LYS A 155 13.68 15.16 -11.77
C LYS A 155 13.49 16.68 -11.80
N THR A 156 14.14 17.38 -12.72
CA THR A 156 13.91 18.81 -12.98
C THR A 156 12.92 18.98 -14.13
N ASN A 157 12.07 20.00 -14.04
CA ASN A 157 10.97 20.36 -14.96
C ASN A 157 9.69 19.51 -14.86
N ALA A 158 9.09 19.39 -13.67
CA ALA A 158 7.72 18.89 -13.57
C ALA A 158 6.71 19.93 -14.10
N THR A 159 5.77 19.46 -14.91
CA THR A 159 4.73 20.28 -15.52
C THR A 159 3.46 20.33 -14.68
N LYS A 160 2.52 21.19 -15.06
CA LYS A 160 1.14 21.19 -14.51
C LYS A 160 0.47 19.83 -14.65
N ASP A 161 0.69 19.14 -15.77
CA ASP A 161 0.09 17.83 -16.02
C ASP A 161 0.73 16.73 -15.18
N ASP A 162 2.02 16.83 -14.83
CA ASP A 162 2.66 15.91 -13.90
C ASP A 162 2.05 15.99 -12.50
N VAL A 163 1.83 17.22 -12.00
CA VAL A 163 1.12 17.44 -10.73
C VAL A 163 -0.30 16.89 -10.81
N LYS A 164 -1.04 17.19 -11.89
CA LYS A 164 -2.41 16.69 -12.06
C LYS A 164 -2.46 15.16 -12.11
N ASN A 165 -1.55 14.52 -12.85
CA ASN A 165 -1.46 13.07 -12.97
C ASN A 165 -1.08 12.40 -11.64
N LEU A 166 -0.18 12.99 -10.85
CA LEU A 166 0.11 12.53 -9.49
C LEU A 166 -1.14 12.60 -8.61
N LEU A 167 -1.84 13.73 -8.61
CA LEU A 167 -3.03 13.98 -7.79
C LEU A 167 -4.27 13.18 -8.24
N LYS A 168 -4.34 12.77 -9.52
CA LYS A 168 -5.34 11.80 -10.02
C LYS A 168 -5.12 10.41 -9.45
N ARG A 169 -3.86 10.00 -9.24
CA ARG A 169 -3.51 8.68 -8.72
C ARG A 169 -3.71 8.58 -7.21
N ARG A 170 -3.37 9.64 -6.46
CA ARG A 170 -3.50 9.67 -5.00
C ARG A 170 -3.54 11.10 -4.44
N PRO A 171 -4.29 11.35 -3.35
CA PRO A 171 -4.13 12.57 -2.57
C PRO A 171 -2.70 12.69 -2.03
N CYS A 172 -2.14 13.89 -2.04
CA CYS A 172 -0.78 14.16 -1.53
C CYS A 172 -0.73 15.49 -0.76
N THR A 173 0.12 15.57 0.27
CA THR A 173 0.49 16.85 0.88
C THR A 173 1.37 17.68 -0.06
N TYR A 174 1.54 18.95 0.27
CA TYR A 174 2.38 19.86 -0.51
C TYR A 174 3.84 19.35 -0.61
N GLU A 175 4.38 18.89 0.51
CA GLU A 175 5.73 18.34 0.65
C GLU A 175 5.86 17.02 -0.09
N GLN A 176 4.82 16.18 -0.08
CA GLN A 176 4.79 14.93 -0.83
C GLN A 176 4.79 15.16 -2.34
N ILE A 177 4.12 16.20 -2.83
CA ILE A 177 4.12 16.55 -4.27
C ILE A 177 5.52 17.02 -4.67
N SER A 178 6.10 17.95 -3.90
CA SER A 178 7.47 18.45 -4.14
C SER A 178 8.48 17.31 -4.13
N SER A 179 8.45 16.46 -3.11
CA SER A 179 9.33 15.30 -3.00
C SER A 179 9.12 14.30 -4.13
N ALA A 180 7.87 13.99 -4.51
CA ALA A 180 7.58 13.01 -5.56
C ALA A 180 7.99 13.48 -6.96
N LEU A 181 7.91 14.79 -7.22
CA LEU A 181 8.21 15.37 -8.53
C LEU A 181 9.62 15.98 -8.63
N GLY A 182 10.33 16.11 -7.51
CA GLY A 182 11.68 16.66 -7.47
C GLY A 182 11.75 18.18 -7.72
N ILE A 183 10.65 18.90 -7.51
CA ILE A 183 10.56 20.36 -7.71
C ILE A 183 10.62 21.11 -6.38
N SER A 184 11.07 22.36 -6.40
CA SER A 184 11.08 23.23 -5.22
C SER A 184 9.67 23.57 -4.74
N LEU A 185 9.55 23.97 -3.48
CA LEU A 185 8.28 24.43 -2.91
C LEU A 185 7.80 25.71 -3.59
N GLU A 186 8.71 26.57 -4.05
CA GLU A 186 8.43 27.79 -4.79
C GLU A 186 7.85 27.51 -6.17
N GLU A 187 8.45 26.60 -6.95
CA GLU A 187 7.93 26.17 -8.25
C GLU A 187 6.56 25.51 -8.11
N LEU A 188 6.40 24.62 -7.13
CA LEU A 188 5.12 23.99 -6.84
C LEU A 188 4.03 25.02 -6.53
N LYS A 189 4.37 26.13 -5.87
CA LYS A 189 3.43 27.18 -5.48
C LYS A 189 2.79 27.82 -6.69
N ALA A 190 3.59 28.07 -7.73
CA ALA A 190 3.11 28.63 -8.99
C ALA A 190 2.15 27.66 -9.69
N ILE A 191 2.47 26.37 -9.71
CA ILE A 191 1.65 25.33 -10.36
C ILE A 191 0.32 25.13 -9.62
N ILE A 192 0.35 24.99 -8.29
CA ILE A 192 -0.86 24.82 -7.46
C ILE A 192 -1.77 26.04 -7.58
N LYS A 193 -1.25 27.27 -7.49
CA LYS A 193 -2.04 28.49 -7.67
C LYS A 193 -2.73 28.54 -9.03
N ASN A 194 -2.07 28.05 -10.09
CA ASN A 194 -2.70 27.96 -11.41
C ASN A 194 -3.82 26.90 -11.45
N LEU A 195 -3.59 25.73 -10.84
CA LEU A 195 -4.58 24.65 -10.76
C LEU A 195 -5.81 25.02 -9.92
N GLU A 196 -5.63 25.79 -8.84
CA GLU A 196 -6.71 26.34 -8.01
C GLU A 196 -7.55 27.34 -8.80
N LYS A 197 -6.91 28.26 -9.54
CA LYS A 197 -7.60 29.24 -10.40
C LYS A 197 -8.46 28.57 -11.48
N THR A 198 -7.98 27.47 -12.05
CA THR A 198 -8.77 26.71 -13.06
C THR A 198 -9.77 25.75 -12.42
N ASN A 199 -9.90 25.74 -11.08
CA ASN A 199 -10.81 24.89 -10.32
C ASN A 199 -10.56 23.38 -10.49
N ASN A 200 -9.33 22.97 -10.83
CA ASN A 200 -9.00 21.57 -11.15
C ASN A 200 -8.72 20.71 -9.91
N ILE A 201 -8.46 21.33 -8.75
CA ILE A 201 -8.03 20.64 -7.53
C ILE A 201 -8.86 21.08 -6.32
N ARG A 202 -8.91 20.22 -5.31
CA ARG A 202 -9.50 20.48 -3.99
C ARG A 202 -8.50 20.15 -2.90
N VAL A 203 -8.63 20.82 -1.77
CA VAL A 203 -7.82 20.60 -0.57
C VAL A 203 -8.72 20.08 0.54
N ASN A 204 -8.33 18.95 1.13
CA ASN A 204 -9.03 18.35 2.27
C ASN A 204 -8.07 18.20 3.44
N LYS A 205 -8.53 18.48 4.65
CA LYS A 205 -7.78 18.20 5.88
C LYS A 205 -7.96 16.73 6.27
N PHE A 206 -6.87 16.03 6.59
CA PHE A 206 -6.90 14.67 7.12
C PHE A 206 -5.84 14.54 8.22
N GLY A 207 -6.29 14.27 9.44
CA GLY A 207 -5.44 14.44 10.62
C GLY A 207 -5.03 15.91 10.78
N GLU A 208 -3.73 16.15 10.93
CA GLU A 208 -3.15 17.50 11.06
C GLU A 208 -2.67 18.09 9.73
N GLU A 209 -2.71 17.31 8.64
CA GLU A 209 -2.17 17.69 7.34
C GLU A 209 -3.26 18.07 6.32
N PHE A 210 -2.85 18.82 5.29
CA PHE A 210 -3.68 19.18 4.16
C PHE A 210 -3.27 18.38 2.92
N TYR A 211 -4.25 17.75 2.29
CA TYR A 211 -4.07 16.92 1.11
C TYR A 211 -4.75 17.54 -0.11
N TYR A 212 -3.99 17.68 -1.19
CA TYR A 212 -4.47 18.08 -2.50
C TYR A 212 -4.98 16.85 -3.26
N SER A 213 -6.05 17.01 -4.03
CA SER A 213 -6.58 15.99 -4.94
C SER A 213 -7.23 16.66 -6.15
N VAL A 214 -7.32 15.95 -7.28
CA VAL A 214 -8.08 16.44 -8.44
C VAL A 214 -9.57 16.40 -8.14
N LYS A 215 -10.32 17.43 -8.55
CA LYS A 215 -11.78 17.35 -8.59
C LYS A 215 -12.15 16.42 -9.74
N ASN A 216 -12.80 15.30 -9.44
CA ASN A 216 -13.42 14.52 -10.50
C ASN A 216 -14.60 15.34 -11.04
N ASP A 217 -14.76 15.34 -12.35
CA ASP A 217 -16.01 15.78 -12.97
C ASP A 217 -17.08 14.76 -12.50
N GLU A 218 -17.85 15.12 -11.47
CA GLU A 218 -19.07 14.42 -11.06
C GLU A 218 -20.23 14.84 -11.97
#